data_AF-J7RG09-F1
#
_entry.id   AF-J7RG09-F1
#
_cell.length_a   1.000
_cell.length_b   1.000
_cell.length_c   1.000
_cell.angle_alpha   90.00
_cell.angle_beta   90.00
_cell.angle_gamma   90.00
#
_symmetry.space_group_name_H-M   'P 1'
#
loop_
_entity.id
_entity.type
_entity.pdbx_description
1 polymer ?
#
loop_
_entity_poly.entity_id
_entity_poly.type
_entity_poly.pdbx_seq_one_letter_code
_entity_poly.pdbx_strand_id
1 'polypeptide(L)'
;MSFVFVPRILLKTNMITRLKTKGLLEVADVAELWRNRLNVEEDALSADVYVGAFHDMGTAFCKRLVNNWYGTSKKTILGLVVIDEFQNFETEFSIRPGSYESIGRIKLQLAWKVLVLSSTLGCQGFATALERLGFEMPLTTEPSLGEQCYVHDLVHKLPLANSIKWFGGVFCLRRAWRGLKYW
;
A
#
# COMPACT_ATOMS: atom_id res chain seq x y z
N MET A 1 7.40 -6.71 3.17
CA MET A 1 7.55 -5.81 2.01
C MET A 1 6.37 -4.88 1.93
N SER A 2 6.57 -3.57 1.78
CA SER A 2 5.47 -2.61 1.64
C SER A 2 5.58 -1.80 0.36
N PHE A 3 4.46 -1.28 -0.14
CA PHE A 3 4.38 -0.40 -1.30
C PHE A 3 3.75 0.94 -0.91
N VAL A 4 4.29 2.02 -1.46
CA VAL A 4 3.73 3.37 -1.35
C VAL A 4 3.51 3.91 -2.74
N PHE A 5 2.28 4.29 -3.06
CA PHE A 5 1.92 4.86 -4.35
C PHE A 5 1.47 6.31 -4.19
N VAL A 6 2.04 7.20 -5.02
CA VAL A 6 1.72 8.63 -5.06
C VAL A 6 1.25 9.04 -6.47
N PRO A 7 0.56 10.17 -6.67
CA PRO A 7 -0.01 10.49 -7.98
C PRO A 7 1.03 10.70 -9.09
N ARG A 8 2.17 11.33 -8.78
CA ARG A 8 3.12 11.85 -9.78
C ARG A 8 4.58 11.52 -9.46
N ILE A 9 5.39 11.44 -10.52
CA ILE A 9 6.81 11.08 -10.45
C ILE A 9 7.61 12.02 -9.53
N LEU A 10 7.32 13.32 -9.54
CA LEU A 10 8.01 14.28 -8.65
C LEU A 10 7.75 14.00 -7.16
N LEU A 11 6.50 13.65 -6.81
CA LEU A 11 6.16 13.25 -5.45
C LEU A 11 6.84 11.93 -5.06
N LYS A 12 6.98 11.01 -6.03
CA LYS A 12 7.67 9.73 -5.82
C LYS A 12 9.13 9.97 -5.44
N THR A 13 9.86 10.76 -6.22
CA THR A 13 11.26 11.08 -5.95
C THR A 13 11.44 11.73 -4.57
N ASN A 14 10.58 12.70 -4.23
CA ASN A 14 10.62 13.34 -2.93
C ASN A 14 10.34 12.36 -1.77
N MET A 15 9.37 11.45 -1.94
CA MET A 15 9.04 10.44 -0.96
C MET A 15 10.19 9.45 -0.73
N ILE A 16 10.82 8.96 -1.80
CA ILE A 16 11.99 8.08 -1.73
C ILE A 16 13.11 8.77 -0.94
N THR A 17 13.45 10.01 -1.31
CA THR A 17 14.50 10.76 -0.61
C THR A 17 14.19 10.89 0.88
N ARG A 18 12.96 11.32 1.24
CA ARG A 18 12.57 11.51 2.64
C ARG A 18 12.60 10.23 3.46
N LEU A 19 12.17 9.09 2.90
CA LEU A 19 12.19 7.81 3.59
C LEU A 19 13.63 7.30 3.76
N LYS A 20 14.50 7.48 2.75
CA LYS A 20 15.92 7.14 2.84
C LYS A 20 16.69 7.98 3.88
N THR A 21 16.38 9.27 4.01
CA THR A 21 17.11 10.19 4.92
C THR A 21 17.11 9.72 6.38
N LYS A 22 16.09 8.97 6.81
CA LYS A 22 16.01 8.48 8.19
C LYS A 22 16.88 7.24 8.46
N GLY A 23 17.36 6.55 7.41
CA GLY A 23 18.23 5.37 7.53
C GLY A 23 17.60 4.15 8.25
N LEU A 24 16.28 4.15 8.44
CA LEU A 24 15.57 3.08 9.16
C LEU A 24 14.97 2.01 8.24
N LEU A 25 14.87 2.31 6.94
CA LEU A 25 14.22 1.46 5.96
C LEU A 25 15.07 1.44 4.69
N GLU A 26 15.21 0.25 4.11
CA GLU A 26 15.67 0.13 2.72
C GLU A 26 14.52 0.54 1.79
N VAL A 27 14.78 1.49 0.91
CA VAL A 27 13.75 2.08 0.04
C VAL A 27 14.20 2.02 -1.41
N ALA A 28 13.35 1.53 -2.29
CA ALA A 28 13.64 1.45 -3.72
C ALA A 28 12.48 2.02 -4.56
N ASP A 29 12.79 2.40 -5.79
CA ASP A 29 11.75 2.77 -6.76
C ASP A 29 11.06 1.50 -7.27
N VAL A 30 9.73 1.51 -7.34
CA VAL A 30 8.95 0.43 -7.99
C VAL A 30 9.44 0.18 -9.43
N ALA A 31 9.92 1.20 -10.14
CA ALA A 31 10.48 1.08 -11.47
C ALA A 31 11.71 0.15 -11.53
N GLU A 32 12.45 -0.02 -10.44
CA GLU A 32 13.58 -0.95 -10.37
C GLU A 32 13.11 -2.40 -10.50
N LEU A 33 11.94 -2.74 -9.93
CA LEU A 33 11.32 -4.06 -10.08
C LEU A 33 10.94 -4.35 -11.54
N TRP A 34 10.55 -3.31 -12.28
CA TRP A 34 10.11 -3.46 -13.67
C TRP A 34 11.26 -3.59 -14.67
N ARG A 35 12.50 -3.28 -14.30
CA ARG A 35 13.65 -3.42 -15.20
C ARG A 35 13.84 -4.84 -15.71
N ASN A 36 13.44 -5.85 -14.93
CA ASN A 36 13.54 -7.27 -15.30
C ASN A 36 12.31 -7.78 -16.09
N ARG A 37 11.36 -6.89 -16.38
CA ARG A 37 10.22 -6.94 -17.34
C ARG A 37 9.27 -8.15 -17.35
N LEU A 38 9.59 -9.32 -16.80
CA LEU A 38 8.75 -10.50 -17.01
C LEU A 38 8.30 -11.16 -15.70
N ASN A 39 9.16 -11.39 -14.74
CA ASN A 39 8.77 -11.86 -13.40
C ASN A 39 9.71 -11.27 -12.35
N VAL A 40 9.13 -10.70 -11.30
CA VAL A 40 9.88 -10.30 -10.11
C VAL A 40 9.88 -11.52 -9.20
N GLU A 41 11.02 -12.19 -9.10
CA GLU A 41 11.22 -13.29 -8.17
C GLU A 41 11.39 -12.78 -6.74
N GLU A 42 11.23 -13.67 -5.76
CA GLU A 42 11.27 -13.30 -4.34
C GLU A 42 12.66 -12.78 -3.90
N ASP A 43 13.72 -13.24 -4.53
CA ASP A 43 15.10 -12.79 -4.31
C ASP A 43 15.40 -11.39 -4.88
N ALA A 44 14.63 -10.95 -5.88
CA ALA A 44 14.73 -9.60 -6.44
C ALA A 44 14.14 -8.52 -5.51
N LEU A 45 13.44 -8.93 -4.45
CA LEU A 45 12.85 -8.04 -3.46
C LEU A 45 13.89 -7.63 -2.39
N SER A 46 14.64 -6.58 -2.66
CA SER A 46 15.77 -6.11 -1.84
C SER A 46 15.46 -4.97 -0.87
N ALA A 47 14.33 -4.28 -1.01
CA ALA A 47 13.98 -3.13 -0.16
C ALA A 47 12.96 -3.51 0.93
N ASP A 48 12.76 -2.68 1.96
CA ASP A 48 11.63 -2.82 2.89
C ASP A 48 10.36 -2.18 2.29
N VAL A 49 10.56 -1.06 1.58
CA VAL A 49 9.50 -0.24 0.98
C VAL A 49 9.83 0.09 -0.46
N TYR A 50 8.91 -0.23 -1.37
CA TYR A 50 8.96 0.23 -2.75
C TYR A 50 8.02 1.43 -2.95
N VAL A 51 8.54 2.52 -3.51
CA VAL A 51 7.74 3.71 -3.81
C VAL A 51 7.52 3.80 -5.31
N GLY A 52 6.25 3.87 -5.71
CA GLY A 52 5.83 4.03 -7.10
C GLY A 52 4.92 5.24 -7.26
N ALA A 53 4.67 5.64 -8.50
CA ALA A 53 3.58 6.55 -8.81
C ALA A 53 2.35 5.78 -9.33
N PHE A 54 1.20 6.43 -9.44
CA PHE A 54 -0.04 5.77 -9.91
C PHE A 54 0.11 5.17 -11.30
N HIS A 55 0.93 5.78 -12.16
CA HIS A 55 1.26 5.19 -13.45
C HIS A 55 2.00 3.85 -13.32
N ASP A 56 2.87 3.68 -12.31
CA ASP A 56 3.56 2.42 -12.01
C ASP A 56 2.56 1.38 -11.49
N MET A 57 1.65 1.81 -10.62
CA MET A 57 0.59 0.97 -10.05
C MET A 57 -0.37 0.44 -11.12
N GLY A 58 -0.76 1.28 -12.08
CA GLY A 58 -1.67 0.93 -13.16
C GLY A 58 -1.06 0.01 -14.23
N THR A 59 0.23 -0.34 -14.14
CA THR A 59 0.86 -1.23 -15.11
C THR A 59 0.40 -2.68 -14.98
N ALA A 60 0.41 -3.41 -16.10
CA ALA A 60 0.19 -4.85 -16.10
C ALA A 60 1.23 -5.61 -15.25
N PHE A 61 2.42 -5.03 -15.06
CA PHE A 61 3.49 -5.59 -14.23
C PHE A 61 3.11 -5.54 -12.75
N CYS A 62 2.66 -4.39 -12.25
CA CYS A 62 2.19 -4.25 -10.87
C CYS A 62 1.01 -5.18 -10.58
N LYS A 63 0.03 -5.19 -11.47
CA LYS A 63 -1.11 -6.10 -11.36
C LYS A 63 -0.67 -7.57 -11.27
N ARG A 64 0.25 -8.00 -12.14
CA ARG A 64 0.74 -9.39 -12.14
C ARG A 64 1.49 -9.72 -10.84
N LEU A 65 2.35 -8.83 -10.37
CA LEU A 65 3.12 -9.01 -9.13
C LEU A 65 2.20 -9.15 -7.91
N VAL A 66 1.31 -8.17 -7.70
CA VAL A 66 0.43 -8.15 -6.52
C VAL A 66 -0.57 -9.30 -6.57
N ASN A 67 -1.22 -9.54 -7.72
CA ASN A 67 -2.24 -10.58 -7.82
C ASN A 67 -1.71 -12.00 -7.67
N ASN A 68 -0.41 -12.21 -7.92
CA ASN A 68 0.27 -13.50 -7.77
C ASN A 68 1.21 -13.53 -6.56
N TRP A 69 1.12 -12.59 -5.62
CA TRP A 69 2.11 -12.38 -4.56
C TRP A 69 2.47 -13.67 -3.82
N TYR A 70 1.49 -14.39 -3.27
CA TYR A 70 1.75 -15.64 -2.53
C TYR A 70 2.03 -16.87 -3.43
N GLY A 71 1.89 -16.74 -4.74
CA GLY A 71 2.38 -17.73 -5.70
C GLY A 71 3.89 -17.63 -5.92
N THR A 72 4.42 -16.40 -5.95
CA THR A 72 5.83 -16.10 -6.28
C THR A 72 6.69 -15.84 -5.03
N SER A 73 6.17 -15.12 -4.05
CA SER A 73 6.86 -14.70 -2.82
C SER A 73 6.29 -15.45 -1.61
N LYS A 74 6.71 -16.71 -1.43
CA LYS A 74 6.13 -17.62 -0.41
C LYS A 74 6.62 -17.33 1.00
N LYS A 75 7.78 -16.69 1.14
CA LYS A 75 8.41 -16.40 2.44
C LYS A 75 8.17 -14.95 2.87
N THR A 76 7.77 -14.08 1.95
CA THR A 76 7.64 -12.63 2.16
C THR A 76 6.17 -12.22 2.25
N ILE A 77 5.80 -11.62 3.38
CA ILE A 77 4.47 -11.05 3.57
C ILE A 77 4.35 -9.75 2.74
N LEU A 78 3.25 -9.64 1.98
CA LEU A 78 2.81 -8.36 1.43
C LEU A 78 2.28 -7.54 2.60
N GLY A 79 3.06 -6.56 3.03
CA GLY A 79 2.84 -5.72 4.20
C GLY A 79 1.81 -4.64 3.91
N LEU A 80 2.24 -3.38 4.02
CA LEU A 80 1.36 -2.24 3.77
C LEU A 80 1.32 -1.89 2.28
N VAL A 81 0.13 -1.60 1.77
CA VAL A 81 -0.03 -0.86 0.52
C VAL A 81 -0.63 0.50 0.86
N VAL A 82 0.18 1.55 0.73
CA VAL A 82 -0.22 2.94 0.98
C VAL A 82 -0.56 3.61 -0.35
N ILE A 83 -1.72 4.23 -0.44
CA ILE A 83 -2.17 5.02 -1.58
C ILE A 83 -2.34 6.46 -1.09
N ASP A 84 -1.40 7.31 -1.44
CA ASP A 84 -1.37 8.72 -1.03
C ASP A 84 -2.12 9.61 -2.03
N GLU A 85 -2.64 10.74 -1.56
CA GLU A 85 -3.46 11.68 -2.32
C GLU A 85 -4.62 11.00 -3.06
N PHE A 86 -5.38 10.18 -2.32
CA PHE A 86 -6.43 9.30 -2.82
C PHE A 86 -7.56 10.05 -3.54
N GLN A 87 -7.75 11.36 -3.30
CA GLN A 87 -8.68 12.21 -4.05
C GLN A 87 -8.50 12.15 -5.58
N ASN A 88 -7.30 11.80 -6.05
CA ASN A 88 -7.02 11.69 -7.48
C ASN A 88 -7.81 10.55 -8.16
N PHE A 89 -8.28 9.56 -7.39
CA PHE A 89 -9.21 8.53 -7.88
C PHE A 89 -10.61 9.08 -8.21
N GLU A 90 -10.95 10.28 -7.76
CA GLU A 90 -12.17 10.98 -8.18
C GLU A 90 -11.85 12.08 -9.19
N THR A 91 -10.82 12.89 -8.94
CA THR A 91 -10.55 14.10 -9.75
C THR A 91 -9.86 13.82 -11.07
N GLU A 92 -8.95 12.84 -11.14
CA GLU A 92 -8.21 12.52 -12.36
C GLU A 92 -8.80 11.31 -13.11
N PHE A 93 -9.75 10.60 -12.50
CA PHE A 93 -10.38 9.42 -13.10
C PHE A 93 -11.04 9.75 -14.44
N SER A 94 -11.79 10.85 -14.53
CA SER A 94 -12.44 11.30 -15.76
C SER A 94 -11.47 11.66 -16.88
N ILE A 95 -10.23 12.02 -16.53
CA ILE A 95 -9.20 12.48 -17.47
C ILE A 95 -8.31 11.31 -17.91
N ARG A 96 -8.08 10.33 -17.04
CA ARG A 96 -7.16 9.19 -17.28
C ARG A 96 -7.77 7.84 -16.84
N PRO A 97 -8.97 7.48 -17.32
CA PRO A 97 -9.72 6.34 -16.79
C PRO A 97 -8.93 5.03 -16.85
N GLY A 98 -8.21 4.78 -17.95
CA GLY A 98 -7.50 3.50 -18.16
C GLY A 98 -6.48 3.14 -17.07
N SER A 99 -5.76 4.12 -16.51
CA SER A 99 -4.81 3.85 -15.41
C SER A 99 -5.53 3.49 -14.12
N TYR A 100 -6.58 4.23 -13.77
CA TYR A 100 -7.33 4.02 -12.54
C TYR A 100 -8.21 2.75 -12.59
N GLU A 101 -8.82 2.45 -13.73
CA GLU A 101 -9.50 1.17 -13.99
C GLU A 101 -8.55 -0.02 -13.86
N SER A 102 -7.30 0.13 -14.32
CA SER A 102 -6.29 -0.91 -14.19
C SER A 102 -5.90 -1.14 -12.73
N ILE A 103 -5.80 -0.07 -11.94
CA ILE A 103 -5.54 -0.14 -10.50
C ILE A 103 -6.70 -0.86 -9.77
N GLY A 104 -7.96 -0.59 -10.14
CA GLY A 104 -9.13 -1.27 -9.56
C GLY A 104 -9.16 -2.79 -9.77
N ARG A 105 -8.33 -3.33 -10.67
CA ARG A 105 -8.20 -4.77 -10.93
C ARG A 105 -7.06 -5.45 -10.15
N ILE A 106 -6.42 -4.71 -9.24
CA ILE A 106 -5.36 -5.21 -8.36
C ILE A 106 -5.99 -5.80 -7.09
N LYS A 107 -5.57 -7.00 -6.71
CA LYS A 107 -6.06 -7.71 -5.52
C LYS A 107 -5.41 -7.17 -4.24
N LEU A 108 -5.74 -5.93 -3.87
CA LEU A 108 -5.20 -5.24 -2.70
C LEU A 108 -5.50 -5.96 -1.37
N GLN A 109 -6.53 -6.80 -1.32
CA GLN A 109 -6.85 -7.65 -0.18
C GLN A 109 -5.78 -8.70 0.16
N LEU A 110 -4.79 -8.92 -0.71
CA LEU A 110 -3.64 -9.78 -0.42
C LEU A 110 -2.63 -9.12 0.52
N ALA A 111 -2.68 -7.79 0.66
CA ALA A 111 -1.83 -7.04 1.56
C ALA A 111 -2.29 -7.22 3.01
N TRP A 112 -1.34 -7.15 3.95
CA TRP A 112 -1.62 -7.18 5.38
C TRP A 112 -2.54 -6.03 5.79
N LYS A 113 -2.30 -4.83 5.25
CA LYS A 113 -3.19 -3.69 5.42
C LYS A 113 -3.04 -2.71 4.25
N VAL A 114 -4.16 -2.09 3.89
CA VAL A 114 -4.23 -1.05 2.86
C VAL A 114 -4.55 0.26 3.54
N LEU A 115 -3.73 1.28 3.30
CA LEU A 115 -3.88 2.61 3.87
C LEU A 115 -4.14 3.60 2.73
N VAL A 116 -5.27 4.27 2.78
CA VAL A 116 -5.61 5.35 1.85
C VAL A 116 -5.49 6.68 2.57
N LEU A 117 -4.77 7.64 1.99
CA LEU A 117 -4.55 8.97 2.56
C LEU A 117 -5.10 10.02 1.61
N SER A 118 -5.86 10.98 2.14
CA SER A 118 -6.33 12.13 1.38
C SER A 118 -6.43 13.34 2.29
N SER A 119 -6.10 14.51 1.75
CA SER A 119 -6.26 15.80 2.40
C SER A 119 -7.59 16.48 2.06
N THR A 120 -8.27 16.06 1.00
CA THR A 120 -9.42 16.79 0.43
C THR A 120 -10.71 15.96 0.30
N LEU A 121 -10.65 14.63 0.43
CA LEU A 121 -11.86 13.80 0.40
C LEU A 121 -12.62 13.87 1.72
N GLY A 122 -13.92 14.18 1.65
CA GLY A 122 -14.87 13.86 2.71
C GLY A 122 -15.25 12.37 2.69
N CYS A 123 -15.97 11.91 3.72
CA CYS A 123 -16.32 10.49 3.89
C CYS A 123 -16.98 9.83 2.66
N GLN A 124 -17.86 10.54 1.97
CA GLN A 124 -18.52 10.02 0.76
C GLN A 124 -17.56 9.83 -0.41
N GLY A 125 -16.56 10.71 -0.55
CA GLY A 125 -15.55 10.59 -1.59
C GLY A 125 -14.64 9.39 -1.41
N PHE A 126 -14.38 8.98 -0.16
CA PHE A 126 -13.67 7.73 0.11
C PHE A 126 -14.49 6.50 -0.28
N ALA A 127 -15.79 6.47 0.01
CA ALA A 127 -16.64 5.31 -0.27
C ALA A 127 -16.64 4.95 -1.76
N THR A 128 -16.92 5.91 -2.64
CA THR A 128 -16.95 5.68 -4.10
C THR A 128 -15.59 5.23 -4.65
N ALA A 129 -14.50 5.86 -4.22
CA ALA A 129 -13.16 5.50 -4.66
C ALA A 129 -12.72 4.12 -4.13
N LEU A 130 -13.14 3.73 -2.92
CA LEU A 130 -12.85 2.42 -2.33
C LEU A 130 -13.62 1.28 -2.99
N GLU A 131 -14.89 1.51 -3.37
CA GLU A 131 -15.68 0.55 -4.15
C GLU A 131 -15.00 0.24 -5.49
N ARG A 132 -14.43 1.25 -6.16
CA ARG A 132 -13.65 1.07 -7.41
C ARG A 132 -12.39 0.23 -7.21
N LEU A 133 -11.85 0.16 -5.99
CA LEU A 133 -10.73 -0.70 -5.62
C LEU A 133 -11.16 -2.10 -5.15
N GLY A 134 -12.46 -2.40 -5.13
CA GLY A 134 -13.00 -3.70 -4.75
C GLY A 134 -13.15 -3.92 -3.25
N PHE A 135 -13.24 -2.86 -2.44
CA PHE A 135 -13.57 -2.96 -1.01
C PHE A 135 -15.08 -2.86 -0.77
N GLU A 136 -15.66 -3.85 -0.10
CA GLU A 136 -17.05 -3.85 0.38
C GLU A 136 -17.09 -3.24 1.79
N MET A 137 -17.86 -2.18 2.02
CA MET A 137 -17.84 -1.44 3.30
C MET A 137 -18.55 -2.16 4.47
N PRO A 138 -17.98 -2.08 5.69
CA PRO A 138 -18.38 -1.01 6.61
C PRO A 138 -17.17 -0.24 7.18
N LEU A 139 -17.21 1.09 7.04
CA LEU A 139 -16.21 2.05 7.52
C LEU A 139 -16.17 2.01 9.06
N THR A 140 -15.05 1.57 9.66
CA THR A 140 -14.69 2.04 11.00
C THR A 140 -14.05 3.41 10.88
N THR A 141 -14.83 4.45 11.17
CA THR A 141 -14.35 5.78 11.50
C THR A 141 -14.11 5.85 13.01
N GLU A 142 -12.86 5.93 13.43
CA GLU A 142 -12.54 6.46 14.77
C GLU A 142 -11.99 7.88 14.59
N PRO A 143 -12.81 8.93 14.83
CA PRO A 143 -12.27 10.28 14.95
C PRO A 143 -11.42 10.35 16.21
N SER A 144 -10.13 10.62 16.07
CA SER A 144 -9.31 11.04 17.22
C SER A 144 -9.47 12.55 17.41
N LEU A 145 -9.90 12.94 18.61
CA LEU A 145 -10.17 14.32 19.03
C LEU A 145 -8.92 15.19 18.86
N GLY A 146 -8.94 16.07 17.86
CA GLY A 146 -7.85 17.01 17.54
C GLY A 146 -7.69 17.17 16.02
N GLU A 147 -8.76 17.62 15.38
CA GLU A 147 -8.94 17.96 13.94
C GLU A 147 -7.71 17.85 13.02
N GLN A 148 -7.76 16.90 12.06
CA GLN A 148 -7.29 17.00 10.65
C GLN A 148 -7.06 15.63 9.95
N CYS A 149 -7.25 14.50 10.63
CA CYS A 149 -7.00 13.18 10.05
C CYS A 149 -8.21 12.25 10.16
N TYR A 150 -8.69 11.75 9.02
CA TYR A 150 -9.64 10.65 8.97
C TYR A 150 -8.87 9.33 8.80
N VAL A 151 -8.92 8.47 9.81
CA VAL A 151 -8.32 7.13 9.75
C VAL A 151 -9.43 6.14 9.43
N HIS A 152 -9.35 5.52 8.25
CA HIS A 152 -10.23 4.44 7.84
C HIS A 152 -9.52 3.10 8.00
N ASP A 153 -9.92 2.30 8.99
CA ASP A 153 -9.45 0.92 9.09
C ASP A 153 -10.31 0.03 8.18
N LEU A 154 -9.72 -0.44 7.08
CA LEU A 154 -10.37 -1.28 6.07
C LEU A 154 -10.33 -2.77 6.42
N VAL A 155 -9.78 -3.12 7.59
CA VAL A 155 -9.52 -4.52 7.99
C VAL A 155 -10.02 -4.75 9.41
N HIS A 156 -11.29 -5.19 9.55
CA HIS A 156 -11.84 -5.58 10.86
C HIS A 156 -11.31 -6.94 11.38
N LYS A 157 -10.71 -7.75 10.51
CA LYS A 157 -10.09 -9.03 10.85
C LYS A 157 -8.74 -9.13 10.19
N LEU A 158 -7.69 -9.40 10.97
CA LEU A 158 -6.38 -9.81 10.45
C LEU A 158 -6.59 -10.82 9.31
N PRO A 159 -6.06 -10.59 8.09
CA PRO A 159 -6.09 -11.59 7.03
C PRO A 159 -5.06 -12.67 7.37
N LEU A 160 -5.33 -13.44 8.42
CA LEU A 160 -4.57 -14.62 8.82
C LEU A 160 -5.53 -15.79 9.12
N ALA A 161 -6.73 -15.80 8.51
CA ALA A 161 -7.59 -16.97 8.63
C ALA A 161 -7.04 -18.20 7.89
N ASN A 162 -6.13 -18.01 6.91
CA ASN A 162 -5.60 -19.10 6.07
C ASN A 162 -4.07 -19.22 6.04
N SER A 163 -3.32 -18.51 6.88
CA SER A 163 -1.89 -18.74 7.06
C SER A 163 -1.65 -19.42 8.40
N ILE A 164 -1.99 -20.71 8.46
CA ILE A 164 -1.45 -21.60 9.48
C ILE A 164 0.04 -21.76 9.18
N LYS A 165 0.85 -20.78 9.60
CA LYS A 165 2.29 -20.92 9.78
C LYS A 165 2.51 -21.00 11.28
N TRP A 166 2.53 -22.22 11.81
CA TRP A 166 3.02 -22.49 13.15
C TRP A 166 4.50 -22.14 13.17
N PHE A 167 4.84 -20.98 13.73
CA PHE A 167 6.21 -20.70 14.13
C PHE A 167 6.43 -21.43 15.46
N GLY A 168 6.94 -22.66 15.36
CA GLY A 168 7.47 -23.38 16.50
C GLY A 168 8.59 -22.55 17.12
N GLY A 169 8.33 -22.02 18.32
CA GLY A 169 9.33 -21.53 19.26
C GLY A 169 10.20 -20.37 18.79
N VAL A 170 9.78 -19.14 19.10
CA VAL A 170 10.54 -18.16 19.92
C VAL A 170 9.89 -16.79 19.70
N PHE A 171 9.31 -16.31 20.79
CA PHE A 171 8.72 -14.99 20.95
C PHE A 171 9.79 -13.91 20.75
N CYS A 172 9.63 -13.01 19.78
CA CYS A 172 10.34 -11.73 19.76
C CYS A 172 9.45 -10.59 19.24
N LEU A 173 8.29 -10.43 19.87
CA LEU A 173 7.42 -9.25 19.75
C LEU A 173 7.66 -8.37 20.98
N ARG A 174 8.81 -7.66 21.04
CA ARG A 174 9.05 -6.68 22.13
C ARG A 174 9.88 -5.43 21.80
N ARG A 175 10.24 -5.14 20.54
CA ARG A 175 11.11 -3.98 20.24
C ARG A 175 10.65 -2.92 19.24
N ALA A 176 9.43 -2.98 18.68
CA ALA A 176 9.05 -1.99 17.65
C ALA A 176 8.10 -0.87 18.10
N TRP A 177 7.44 -0.92 19.26
CA TRP A 177 6.40 0.06 19.63
C TRP A 177 6.49 0.53 21.09
N ARG A 178 7.62 1.15 21.45
CA ARG A 178 7.70 2.11 22.57
C ARG A 178 8.53 3.30 22.10
N GLY A 179 7.87 4.27 21.47
CA GLY A 179 8.54 5.46 20.96
C GLY A 179 7.64 6.61 20.51
N LEU A 180 6.33 6.54 20.77
CA LEU A 180 5.43 7.70 20.63
C LEU A 180 4.63 7.87 21.92
N LYS A 181 5.30 8.38 22.94
CA LYS A 181 4.70 9.20 23.99
C LYS A 181 5.58 10.45 24.09
N TYR A 182 4.95 11.62 23.99
CA TYR A 182 5.57 12.96 24.01
C TYR A 182 6.36 13.21 22.72
N TRP A 183 5.93 14.07 21.79
CA TRP A 183 5.64 15.50 21.89
C TRP A 183 4.58 15.93 20.88
#